data_AF-A0A2I0KET4-F1
#
_entry.id   AF-A0A2I0KET4-F1
#
_cell.length_a   1.000
_cell.length_b   1.000
_cell.length_c   1.000
_cell.angle_alpha   90.00
_cell.angle_beta   90.00
_cell.angle_gamma   90.00
#
_symmetry.space_group_name_H-M   'P 1'
#
loop_
_entity.id
_entity.type
_entity.pdbx_description
1 polymer ?
#
loop_
_entity_poly.entity_id
_entity_poly.type
_entity_poly.pdbx_seq_one_letter_code
_entity_poly.pdbx_strand_id
1 'polypeptide(L)'
;MASVTSEILWLKSLLWSFKIEHSEPVQLFCDSQAALHIAANPVFYERTKHIEIDCHFIREHLRSKTILASHVSTRLQLADIFTKALGKERFWFLLGKLGIHDIHAPT
;
A
#
# COMPACT_ATOMS: atom_id res chain seq x y z
N MET A 1 2.26 5.16 -4.99
CA MET A 1 1.36 3.99 -5.19
C MET A 1 1.83 3.09 -6.33
N ALA A 2 2.29 3.61 -7.47
CA ALA A 2 2.73 2.80 -8.62
C ALA A 2 3.83 1.79 -8.27
N SER A 3 4.88 2.21 -7.56
CA SER A 3 5.93 1.29 -7.08
C SER A 3 5.36 0.14 -6.24
N VAL A 4 4.51 0.42 -5.26
CA VAL A 4 3.87 -0.64 -4.44
C VAL A 4 2.99 -1.57 -5.30
N THR A 5 2.28 -1.02 -6.29
CA THR A 5 1.54 -1.84 -7.26
C THR A 5 2.47 -2.78 -8.02
N SER A 6 3.61 -2.30 -8.51
CA SER A 6 4.61 -3.14 -9.19
C SER A 6 5.15 -4.24 -8.29
N GLU A 7 5.47 -3.93 -7.03
CA GLU A 7 5.91 -4.93 -6.05
C GLU A 7 4.83 -5.98 -5.78
N ILE A 8 3.55 -5.58 -5.68
CA ILE A 8 2.43 -6.51 -5.53
C ILE A 8 2.33 -7.45 -6.73
N LEU A 9 2.45 -6.94 -7.95
CA LEU A 9 2.42 -7.78 -9.17
C LEU A 9 3.58 -8.77 -9.19
N TRP A 10 4.77 -8.31 -8.81
CA TRP A 10 5.94 -9.17 -8.69
C TRP A 10 5.71 -10.28 -7.65
N LEU A 11 5.18 -9.95 -6.48
CA LEU A 11 4.83 -10.94 -5.44
C LEU A 11 3.76 -11.93 -5.92
N LYS A 12 2.72 -11.48 -6.64
CA LYS A 12 1.71 -12.38 -7.22
C LYS A 12 2.34 -13.34 -8.24
N SER A 13 3.26 -12.84 -9.07
CA SER A 13 4.02 -13.67 -10.03
C SER A 13 4.94 -14.68 -9.32
N LEU A 14 5.58 -14.26 -8.23
CA LEU A 14 6.40 -15.14 -7.40
C LEU A 14 5.57 -16.26 -6.77
N LEU A 15 4.42 -15.95 -6.18
CA LEU A 15 3.50 -16.94 -5.62
C LEU A 15 3.03 -17.93 -6.70
N TRP A 16 2.69 -17.43 -7.89
CA TRP A 16 2.33 -18.28 -9.02
C TRP A 16 3.45 -19.27 -9.41
N SER A 17 4.70 -18.81 -9.39
CA SER A 17 5.88 -19.64 -9.67
C SER A 17 6.02 -20.78 -8.65
N PHE A 18 5.63 -20.54 -7.40
CA PHE A 18 5.54 -21.56 -6.34
C PHE A 18 4.24 -22.38 -6.36
N LYS A 19 3.39 -22.22 -7.38
CA LYS A 19 2.09 -22.90 -7.50
C LYS A 19 1.11 -22.53 -6.38
N ILE A 20 1.29 -21.35 -5.78
CA ILE A 20 0.38 -20.78 -4.80
C ILE A 20 -0.57 -19.85 -5.56
N GLU A 21 -1.85 -20.22 -5.63
CA GLU A 21 -2.87 -19.41 -6.28
C GLU A 21 -3.32 -18.25 -5.36
N HIS A 22 -3.33 -17.04 -5.91
CA HIS A 22 -3.87 -15.85 -5.25
C HIS A 22 -4.83 -15.12 -6.20
N SER A 23 -6.03 -15.69 -6.35
CA SER A 23 -7.11 -15.14 -7.19
C SER A 23 -7.62 -13.80 -6.68
N GLU A 24 -7.64 -13.62 -5.36
CA GLU A 24 -8.23 -12.44 -4.74
C GLU A 24 -7.45 -11.15 -5.06
N PRO A 25 -8.15 -10.00 -5.11
CA PRO A 25 -7.50 -8.70 -5.18
C PRO A 25 -6.65 -8.43 -3.93
N VAL A 26 -5.49 -7.82 -4.11
CA VAL A 26 -4.64 -7.43 -2.97
C VAL A 26 -5.12 -6.09 -2.41
N GLN A 27 -5.42 -6.05 -1.10
CA GLN A 27 -5.85 -4.82 -0.45
C GLN A 27 -4.63 -3.91 -0.18
N LEU A 28 -4.68 -2.70 -0.75
CA LEU A 28 -3.64 -1.68 -0.65
C LEU A 28 -4.14 -0.51 0.19
N PHE A 29 -3.56 -0.30 1.37
CA PHE A 29 -3.94 0.81 2.25
C PHE A 29 -3.11 2.07 1.96
N CYS A 30 -3.79 3.22 1.79
CA CYS A 30 -3.16 4.52 1.58
C CYS A 30 -3.77 5.57 2.50
N ASP A 31 -2.94 6.43 3.09
CA ASP A 31 -3.37 7.52 3.96
C ASP A 31 -3.55 8.86 3.23
N SER A 32 -3.11 8.93 1.97
CA SER A 32 -3.37 10.07 1.10
C SER A 32 -4.65 9.88 0.32
N GLN A 33 -5.72 10.57 0.74
CA GLN A 33 -6.97 10.63 -0.03
C GLN A 33 -6.75 11.22 -1.42
N ALA A 34 -5.87 12.21 -1.56
CA ALA A 34 -5.51 12.77 -2.85
C ALA A 34 -4.94 11.69 -3.80
N ALA A 35 -4.02 10.86 -3.32
CA ALA A 35 -3.45 9.77 -4.14
C ALA A 35 -4.52 8.75 -4.56
N LEU A 36 -5.46 8.42 -3.68
CA LEU A 36 -6.59 7.54 -4.01
C LEU A 36 -7.51 8.16 -5.07
N HIS A 37 -7.85 9.44 -4.93
CA HIS A 37 -8.69 10.15 -5.89
C HIS A 37 -8.02 10.28 -7.25
N ILE A 38 -6.72 10.57 -7.30
CA ILE A 38 -5.93 10.66 -8.54
C ILE A 38 -5.89 9.30 -9.24
N ALA A 39 -5.67 8.21 -8.49
CA ALA A 39 -5.68 6.85 -9.04
C ALA A 39 -7.07 6.47 -9.60
N ALA A 40 -8.15 6.85 -8.93
CA ALA A 40 -9.52 6.51 -9.31
C ALA A 40 -10.09 7.36 -10.46
N ASN A 41 -9.73 8.65 -10.55
CA ASN A 41 -10.40 9.58 -11.46
C ASN A 41 -9.63 9.82 -12.76
N PRO A 42 -10.24 9.56 -13.94
CA PRO A 42 -9.59 9.78 -15.24
C PRO A 42 -9.52 11.25 -15.68
N VAL A 43 -10.17 12.17 -14.96
CA VAL A 43 -10.35 13.57 -15.37
C VAL A 43 -9.25 14.50 -14.83
N PHE A 44 -8.35 14.02 -13.96
CA PHE A 44 -7.21 14.83 -13.49
C PHE A 44 -6.15 14.97 -14.59
N TYR A 45 -6.25 16.05 -15.37
CA TYR A 45 -5.24 16.54 -16.30
C TYR A 45 -4.09 17.21 -15.54
N GLU A 46 -3.21 16.43 -14.91
CA GLU A 46 -1.93 17.00 -14.47
C GLU A 46 -0.95 17.04 -15.64
N ARG A 47 -0.35 18.20 -15.89
CA ARG A 47 0.60 18.49 -16.99
C ARG A 47 1.96 17.80 -16.84
N THR A 48 2.03 16.68 -16.14
CA THR A 48 3.26 15.98 -15.74
C THR A 48 3.22 14.54 -16.23
N LYS A 49 3.85 14.29 -17.39
CA LYS A 49 3.83 13.01 -18.12
C LYS A 49 4.14 11.77 -17.26
N HIS A 50 5.03 11.90 -16.26
CA HIS A 50 5.40 10.78 -15.38
C HIS A 50 4.27 10.40 -14.41
N ILE A 51 3.54 11.38 -13.90
CA ILE A 51 2.39 11.15 -13.01
C ILE A 51 1.27 10.49 -13.80
N GLU A 52 1.05 10.91 -15.04
CA GLU A 52 0.04 10.33 -15.92
C GLU A 52 0.25 8.83 -16.15
N ILE A 53 1.48 8.39 -16.47
CA ILE A 53 1.81 6.97 -16.68
C ILE A 53 1.57 6.15 -15.40
N ASP A 54 2.08 6.60 -14.27
CA ASP A 54 1.91 5.93 -12.98
C ASP A 54 0.43 5.81 -12.60
N CYS A 55 -0.35 6.87 -12.84
CA CYS A 55 -1.78 6.89 -12.55
C CYS A 55 -2.56 5.94 -13.46
N HIS A 56 -2.24 5.91 -14.76
CA HIS A 56 -2.83 4.97 -15.71
C HIS A 56 -2.55 3.52 -15.30
N PHE A 57 -1.31 3.21 -14.94
CA PHE A 57 -0.90 1.90 -14.48
C PHE A 57 -1.66 1.45 -13.22
N ILE A 58 -1.72 2.30 -12.18
CA ILE A 58 -2.47 1.98 -10.96
C ILE A 58 -3.96 1.79 -11.27
N ARG A 59 -4.53 2.66 -12.11
CA ARG A 59 -5.95 2.64 -12.46
C ARG A 59 -6.35 1.38 -13.21
N GLU A 60 -5.51 0.90 -14.11
CA GLU A 60 -5.72 -0.36 -14.81
C GLU A 60 -5.83 -1.53 -13.82
N HIS A 61 -4.90 -1.60 -12.85
CA HIS A 61 -4.91 -2.65 -11.83
C HIS A 61 -6.03 -2.53 -10.79
N LEU A 62 -6.55 -1.33 -10.55
CA LEU A 62 -7.77 -1.12 -9.77
C LEU A 62 -9.00 -1.61 -10.54
N ARG A 63 -9.10 -1.30 -11.84
CA ARG A 63 -10.23 -1.71 -12.69
C ARG A 63 -10.28 -3.21 -12.94
N SER A 64 -9.13 -3.84 -13.16
CA SER A 64 -9.01 -5.29 -13.32
C SER A 64 -9.17 -6.05 -11.99
N LYS A 65 -9.36 -5.34 -10.87
CA LYS A 65 -9.40 -5.89 -9.51
C LYS A 65 -8.15 -6.71 -9.16
N THR A 66 -6.99 -6.36 -9.72
CA THR A 66 -5.72 -6.93 -9.24
C THR A 66 -5.38 -6.39 -7.85
N ILE A 67 -5.67 -5.11 -7.62
CA ILE A 67 -5.53 -4.44 -6.33
C ILE A 67 -6.84 -3.74 -5.95
N LEU A 68 -7.07 -3.59 -4.65
CA LEU A 68 -8.14 -2.76 -4.09
C LEU A 68 -7.52 -1.71 -3.18
N ALA A 69 -7.58 -0.44 -3.59
CA ALA A 69 -7.05 0.64 -2.78
C ALA A 69 -8.10 1.12 -1.75
N SER A 70 -7.71 1.23 -0.49
CA SER A 70 -8.57 1.68 0.62
C SER A 70 -7.88 2.76 1.43
N HIS A 71 -8.65 3.73 1.90
CA HIS A 71 -8.12 4.75 2.81
C HIS A 71 -7.86 4.18 4.20
N VAL A 72 -6.71 4.51 4.77
CA VAL A 72 -6.39 4.29 6.20
C VAL A 72 -6.01 5.63 6.81
N SER A 73 -6.40 5.92 8.05
CA SER A 73 -5.91 7.13 8.72
C SER A 73 -4.38 7.10 8.78
N THR A 74 -3.71 8.25 8.61
CA THR A 74 -2.26 8.37 8.87
C THR A 74 -1.87 7.85 10.26
N ARG A 75 -2.77 7.97 11.24
CA ARG A 75 -2.57 7.41 12.59
C ARG A 75 -2.60 5.88 12.64
N LEU A 76 -3.02 5.20 11.59
CA LEU A 76 -3.08 3.74 11.51
C LEU A 76 -2.26 3.19 10.34
N GLN A 77 -1.54 4.04 9.60
CA GLN A 77 -0.68 3.61 8.51
C GLN A 77 0.54 2.87 9.05
N LEU A 78 0.55 1.55 8.96
CA LEU A 78 1.64 0.71 9.48
C LEU A 78 2.94 0.91 8.70
N ALA A 79 2.86 1.22 7.41
CA ALA A 79 4.04 1.45 6.57
C ALA A 79 4.90 2.63 7.05
N ASP A 80 4.33 3.54 7.86
CA ASP A 80 5.06 4.69 8.40
C ASP A 80 6.25 4.27 9.27
N ILE A 81 6.18 3.11 9.94
CA ILE A 81 7.30 2.61 10.76
C ILE A 81 8.55 2.31 9.93
N PHE A 82 8.38 1.97 8.66
CA PHE A 82 9.47 1.63 7.75
C PHE A 82 9.91 2.79 6.86
N THR A 83 9.12 3.87 6.79
CA THR A 83 9.33 4.95 5.82
C THR A 83 9.55 6.32 6.44
N LYS A 84 9.24 6.50 7.73
CA LYS A 84 9.34 7.79 8.43
C LYS A 84 10.18 7.68 9.70
N ALA A 85 10.88 8.75 10.04
CA ALA A 85 11.49 8.92 11.36
C ALA A 85 10.39 9.26 12.38
N LEU A 86 9.90 8.25 13.09
CA LEU A 86 8.81 8.41 14.07
C LEU A 86 9.35 8.72 15.47
N GLY A 87 8.61 9.55 16.21
CA GLY A 87 8.85 9.72 17.65
C GLY A 87 8.58 8.43 18.43
N LYS A 88 9.21 8.28 19.61
CA LYS A 88 9.17 7.07 20.45
C LYS A 88 7.75 6.51 20.62
N GLU A 89 6.80 7.31 21.09
CA GLU A 89 5.42 6.86 21.34
C GLU A 89 4.75 6.31 20.08
N ARG A 90 4.94 7.00 18.96
CA ARG A 90 4.36 6.63 17.68
C ARG A 90 4.95 5.33 17.14
N PHE A 91 6.27 5.17 17.29
CA PHE A 91 6.97 3.95 16.94
C PHE A 91 6.45 2.76 17.75
N TRP A 92 6.40 2.87 19.09
CA TRP A 92 5.89 1.79 19.95
C TRP A 92 4.43 1.43 19.66
N PHE A 93 3.58 2.42 19.38
CA PHE A 93 2.20 2.17 18.98
C PHE A 93 2.10 1.33 17.70
N LEU A 94 2.85 1.70 16.65
CA LEU A 94 2.86 0.94 15.39
C LEU A 94 3.53 -0.43 15.53
N LEU A 95 4.59 -0.52 16.35
CA LEU A 95 5.29 -1.77 16.66
C LEU A 95 4.35 -2.77 17.33
N GLY A 96 3.57 -2.32 18.31
CA GLY A 96 2.54 -3.15 18.94
C GLY A 96 1.44 -3.57 17.97
N LYS A 97 1.07 -2.72 17.00
CA LYS A 97 0.11 -3.08 15.94
C LYS A 97 0.65 -4.11 14.95
N LEU A 98 1.97 -4.21 14.77
CA LEU A 98 2.61 -5.28 14.01
C LEU A 98 2.65 -6.62 14.78
N GLY A 99 2.20 -6.65 16.03
CA GLY A 99 2.29 -7.84 16.89
C GLY A 99 3.71 -8.14 17.37
N ILE A 100 4.61 -7.15 17.29
CA ILE A 100 5.96 -7.29 17.84
C ILE A 100 5.87 -7.03 19.34
N HIS A 101 6.09 -8.09 20.11
CA HIS A 101 6.10 -8.07 21.56
C HIS A 101 7.47 -8.51 22.06
N ASP A 102 7.89 -7.94 23.19
CA ASP A 102 9.08 -8.42 23.89
C ASP A 102 8.74 -9.72 24.61
N ILE A 103 9.30 -10.83 24.12
CA ILE A 103 9.12 -12.17 24.71
C ILE A 103 9.78 -12.30 26.10
N HIS A 104 10.60 -11.32 26.50
CA HIS A 104 11.26 -11.26 27.80
C HIS A 104 10.62 -10.24 28.75
N ALA A 105 9.57 -9.53 28.33
CA ALA A 105 8.86 -8.62 29.23
C ALA A 105 8.19 -9.42 30.37
N PRO A 106 8.32 -8.97 31.63
CA PRO A 106 7.62 -9.59 32.74
C PRO A 106 6.11 -9.48 32.51
N THR A 107 5.43 -10.62 32.65
CA THR A 107 3.96 -10.76 32.51
C THR A 107 3.22 -10.24 33.73
#